data_AF-A0A7S0RGL7-F1
#
_entry.id   AF-A0A7S0RGL7-F1
#
_cell.length_a   1.000
_cell.length_b   1.000
_cell.length_c   1.000
_cell.angle_alpha   90.00
_cell.angle_beta   90.00
_cell.angle_gamma   90.00
#
_symmetry.space_group_name_H-M   'P 1'
#
loop_
_entity.id
_entity.type
_entity.pdbx_description
1 polymer ?
#
loop_
_entity_poly.entity_id
_entity_poly.type
_entity_poly.pdbx_seq_one_letter_code
_entity_poly.pdbx_strand_id
1 'polypeptide(L)'
;GYRDGYRDSWRDRERDREDREESGLMRKALLQGEAVYGVFPVRNALLAKRRTPHTLYVLASLDLARRKDAASVRDVFFAAEAAGVPLAKVTRHELNLMAGDRPHQGLVLDATPLSWAATDWQFPPAEEVVAGQAEGQAPPVWVALDEVVDPQNFGAILRSAWCLGCAGVVVASKNCAPLTPAVSKASAGAAEVAPVHAAKSMQRTLQDAVAKGWAVLGAAGEASAADARTIKVDRPTILVMGNEGAGLRTNVRRACTGLVRVEMGGGFGGAGMGGAAAAAAAAATAAATPGAAEADADADAGGAKRMRGGNSQPGVDSLNVSVAT
;
A
#
# COMPACT_ATOMS: atom_id res chain seq x y z
N GLY A 1 -17.21 43.28 17.57
CA GLY A 1 -17.15 41.92 18.15
C GLY A 1 -16.33 41.02 17.26
N TYR A 2 -15.01 41.00 17.43
CA TYR A 2 -14.06 40.19 16.66
C TYR A 2 -13.31 39.25 17.62
N ARG A 3 -14.05 38.48 18.44
CA ARG A 3 -13.46 37.60 19.46
C ARG A 3 -14.14 36.24 19.65
N ASP A 4 -15.16 35.92 18.84
CA ASP A 4 -16.02 34.76 19.10
C ASP A 4 -15.69 33.53 18.21
N GLY A 5 -15.34 33.73 16.95
CA GLY A 5 -15.13 32.61 16.00
C GLY A 5 -13.87 31.76 16.22
N TYR A 6 -12.88 32.23 16.98
CA TYR A 6 -11.70 31.41 17.28
C TYR A 6 -12.03 30.34 18.34
N ARG A 7 -12.81 30.68 19.37
CA ARG A 7 -13.05 29.83 20.57
C ARG A 7 -13.82 28.54 20.26
N ASP A 8 -14.74 28.56 19.30
CA ASP A 8 -15.51 27.36 18.92
C ASP A 8 -14.66 26.34 18.15
N SER A 9 -13.75 26.80 17.27
CA SER A 9 -12.86 25.89 16.53
C SER A 9 -11.86 25.13 17.40
N TRP A 10 -11.55 25.63 18.60
CA TRP A 10 -10.68 24.94 19.57
C TRP A 10 -11.45 23.91 20.37
N ARG A 11 -12.69 24.23 20.80
CA ARG A 11 -13.56 23.30 21.54
C ARG A 11 -13.98 22.10 20.69
N ASP A 12 -14.26 22.31 19.41
CA ASP A 12 -14.59 21.19 18.50
C ASP A 12 -13.38 20.28 18.28
N ARG A 13 -12.17 20.84 18.16
CA ARG A 13 -10.93 20.07 18.04
C ARG A 13 -10.55 19.32 19.32
N GLU A 14 -10.84 19.87 20.50
CA GLU A 14 -10.64 19.19 21.78
C GLU A 14 -11.63 18.04 21.95
N ARG A 15 -12.91 18.26 21.60
CA ARG A 15 -13.96 17.24 21.65
C ARG A 15 -13.69 16.09 20.66
N ASP A 16 -13.32 16.42 19.42
CA ASP A 16 -12.90 15.42 18.41
C ASP A 16 -11.69 14.59 18.87
N ARG A 17 -10.81 15.20 19.67
CA ARG A 17 -9.62 14.55 20.21
C ARG A 17 -9.99 13.64 21.38
N GLU A 18 -10.82 14.11 22.30
CA GLU A 18 -11.37 13.33 23.41
C GLU A 18 -12.17 12.12 22.89
N ASP A 19 -13.04 12.33 21.89
CA ASP A 19 -13.82 11.26 21.25
C ASP A 19 -12.93 10.22 20.56
N ARG A 20 -11.83 10.65 19.92
CA ARG A 20 -10.83 9.74 19.32
C ARG A 20 -10.03 8.98 20.36
N GLU A 21 -9.67 9.63 21.46
CA GLU A 21 -8.93 9.01 22.57
C GLU A 21 -9.82 7.98 23.30
N GLU A 22 -11.09 8.32 23.56
CA GLU A 22 -12.09 7.41 24.13
C GLU A 22 -12.39 6.23 23.20
N SER A 23 -12.62 6.48 21.91
CA SER A 23 -12.79 5.42 20.90
C SER A 23 -11.56 4.52 20.78
N GLY A 24 -10.35 5.07 20.93
CA GLY A 24 -9.10 4.33 20.96
C GLY A 24 -8.97 3.43 22.19
N LEU A 25 -9.41 3.90 23.36
CA LEU A 25 -9.44 3.12 24.60
C LEU A 25 -10.48 1.99 24.53
N MET A 26 -11.69 2.26 24.00
CA MET A 26 -12.70 1.23 23.77
C MET A 26 -12.22 0.15 22.79
N ARG A 27 -11.52 0.53 21.71
CA ARG A 27 -10.89 -0.43 20.79
C ARG A 27 -9.93 -1.38 21.48
N LYS A 28 -9.07 -0.86 22.36
CA LYS A 28 -8.13 -1.68 23.15
C LYS A 28 -8.85 -2.60 24.14
N ALA A 29 -10.04 -2.24 24.58
CA ALA A 29 -10.86 -3.09 25.44
C ALA A 29 -11.56 -4.22 24.65
N LEU A 30 -11.83 -4.01 23.35
CA LEU A 30 -12.56 -4.95 22.50
C LEU A 30 -11.65 -5.98 21.79
N LEU A 31 -10.35 -5.70 21.64
CA LEU A 31 -9.42 -6.50 20.84
C LEU A 31 -8.18 -6.87 21.65
N GLN A 32 -7.68 -8.08 21.46
CA GLN A 32 -6.41 -8.55 22.05
C GLN A 32 -5.20 -8.03 21.27
N GLY A 33 -5.32 -7.91 19.94
CA GLY A 33 -4.30 -7.40 19.04
C GLY A 33 -4.76 -6.15 18.29
N GLU A 34 -4.65 -6.19 16.96
CA GLU A 34 -5.15 -5.14 16.07
C GLU A 34 -6.25 -5.67 15.15
N ALA A 35 -7.18 -4.78 14.79
CA ALA A 35 -8.26 -5.08 13.87
C ALA A 35 -7.76 -5.09 12.42
N VAL A 36 -7.55 -6.27 11.85
CA VAL A 36 -7.41 -6.46 10.41
C VAL A 36 -8.81 -6.48 9.80
N TYR A 37 -9.10 -5.60 8.84
CA TYR A 37 -10.47 -5.41 8.34
C TYR A 37 -10.57 -5.43 6.81
N GLY A 38 -11.75 -5.82 6.32
CA GLY A 38 -12.01 -6.02 4.90
C GLY A 38 -11.76 -7.47 4.45
N VAL A 39 -12.36 -7.85 3.32
CA VAL A 39 -12.41 -9.26 2.90
C VAL A 39 -11.03 -9.82 2.57
N PHE A 40 -10.29 -9.19 1.66
CA PHE A 40 -8.97 -9.68 1.24
C PHE A 40 -7.89 -9.59 2.32
N PRO A 41 -7.77 -8.50 3.10
CA PRO A 41 -6.81 -8.44 4.21
C PRO A 41 -7.04 -9.56 5.23
N VAL A 42 -8.30 -9.78 5.65
CA VAL A 42 -8.65 -10.85 6.58
C VAL A 42 -8.32 -12.22 6.00
N ARG A 43 -8.74 -12.49 4.75
CA ARG A 43 -8.46 -13.74 4.05
C ARG A 43 -6.96 -14.03 4.00
N ASN A 44 -6.17 -13.05 3.55
CA ASN A 44 -4.74 -13.23 3.36
C ASN A 44 -3.99 -13.34 4.70
N ALA A 45 -4.43 -12.61 5.74
CA ALA A 45 -3.88 -12.76 7.09
C ALA A 45 -4.06 -14.19 7.63
N LEU A 46 -5.25 -14.77 7.44
CA LEU A 46 -5.55 -16.16 7.84
C LEU A 46 -4.70 -17.18 7.06
N LEU A 47 -4.53 -16.98 5.76
CA LEU A 47 -3.78 -17.90 4.90
C LEU A 47 -2.26 -17.81 5.09
N ALA A 48 -1.72 -16.60 5.24
CA ALA A 48 -0.28 -16.36 5.33
C ALA A 48 0.31 -16.77 6.69
N LYS A 49 -0.51 -16.82 7.74
CA LYS A 49 -0.11 -17.23 9.11
C LYS A 49 1.08 -16.43 9.67
N ARG A 50 1.23 -15.17 9.22
CA ARG A 50 2.23 -14.22 9.75
C ARG A 50 1.74 -13.46 10.98
N ARG A 51 0.48 -13.66 11.34
CA ARG A 51 -0.17 -13.14 12.54
C ARG A 51 -0.75 -14.32 13.30
N THR A 52 -0.89 -14.15 14.62
CA THR A 52 -1.69 -15.06 15.44
C THR A 52 -3.12 -14.51 15.48
N PRO A 53 -4.11 -15.18 14.87
CA PRO A 53 -5.51 -14.76 14.94
C PRO A 53 -6.13 -15.13 16.29
N HIS A 54 -6.97 -14.24 16.83
CA HIS A 54 -7.70 -14.44 18.09
C HIS A 54 -9.18 -14.73 17.83
N THR A 55 -9.89 -13.84 17.12
CA THR A 55 -11.32 -13.96 16.83
C THR A 55 -11.65 -13.31 15.48
N LEU A 56 -12.50 -13.97 14.69
CA LEU A 56 -13.11 -13.37 13.51
C LEU A 56 -14.50 -12.82 13.87
N TYR A 57 -14.62 -11.50 13.85
CA TYR A 57 -15.88 -10.78 14.05
C TYR A 57 -16.59 -10.57 12.71
N VAL A 58 -17.87 -10.94 12.67
CA VAL A 58 -18.70 -10.96 11.47
C VAL A 58 -19.98 -10.18 11.72
N LEU A 59 -20.37 -9.34 10.76
CA LEU A 59 -21.63 -8.60 10.85
C LEU A 59 -22.81 -9.59 10.97
N ALA A 60 -23.63 -9.45 12.02
CA ALA A 60 -24.74 -10.35 12.28
C ALA A 60 -25.78 -10.38 11.14
N SER A 61 -25.97 -9.24 10.47
CA SER A 61 -26.87 -9.07 9.32
C SER A 61 -26.19 -9.31 7.97
N LEU A 62 -25.01 -9.94 7.94
CA LEU A 62 -24.28 -10.24 6.71
C LEU A 62 -25.09 -11.21 5.82
N ASP A 63 -25.58 -10.70 4.69
CA ASP A 63 -26.26 -11.48 3.65
C ASP A 63 -25.33 -11.68 2.44
N LEU A 64 -25.05 -12.94 2.11
CA LEU A 64 -24.21 -13.32 0.97
C LEU A 64 -24.97 -13.40 -0.36
N ALA A 65 -26.31 -13.43 -0.35
CA ALA A 65 -27.10 -13.63 -1.57
C ALA A 65 -27.02 -12.44 -2.54
N ARG A 66 -26.83 -11.21 -2.01
CA ARG A 66 -26.82 -9.96 -2.80
C ARG A 66 -25.43 -9.33 -2.96
N ARG A 67 -24.39 -10.02 -2.49
CA ARG A 67 -23.02 -9.48 -2.47
C ARG A 67 -22.21 -9.93 -3.69
N LYS A 68 -21.57 -8.98 -4.36
CA LYS A 68 -20.65 -9.23 -5.48
C LYS A 68 -19.41 -10.02 -5.04
N ASP A 69 -18.97 -9.85 -3.80
CA ASP A 69 -17.79 -10.48 -3.20
C ASP A 69 -18.13 -11.72 -2.35
N ALA A 70 -19.33 -12.31 -2.51
CA ALA A 70 -19.80 -13.43 -1.70
C ALA A 70 -18.87 -14.65 -1.75
N ALA A 71 -18.22 -14.92 -2.89
CA ALA A 71 -17.23 -16.00 -3.00
C ALA A 71 -16.02 -15.74 -2.08
N SER A 72 -15.44 -14.55 -2.15
CA SER A 72 -14.30 -14.16 -1.31
C SER A 72 -14.63 -14.16 0.18
N VAL A 73 -15.87 -13.83 0.56
CA VAL A 73 -16.32 -13.92 1.96
C VAL A 73 -16.44 -15.38 2.42
N ARG A 74 -16.88 -16.30 1.56
CA ARG A 74 -16.88 -17.74 1.89
C ARG A 74 -15.47 -18.27 2.08
N ASP A 75 -14.52 -17.83 1.26
CA ASP A 75 -13.10 -18.18 1.44
C ASP A 75 -12.56 -17.74 2.80
N VAL A 76 -12.99 -16.57 3.31
CA VAL A 76 -12.63 -16.11 4.66
C VAL A 76 -13.12 -17.08 5.72
N PHE A 77 -14.39 -17.52 5.64
CA PHE A 77 -14.93 -18.47 6.61
C PHE A 77 -14.22 -19.82 6.55
N PHE A 78 -13.94 -20.33 5.34
CA PHE A 78 -13.17 -21.56 5.18
C PHE A 78 -11.76 -21.44 5.76
N ALA A 79 -11.06 -20.32 5.49
CA ALA A 79 -9.73 -20.07 6.03
C ALA A 79 -9.73 -19.93 7.56
N ALA A 80 -10.76 -19.30 8.13
CA ALA A 80 -10.91 -19.14 9.57
C ALA A 80 -11.17 -20.49 10.25
N GLU A 81 -12.06 -21.31 9.69
CA GLU A 81 -12.33 -22.67 10.16
C GLU A 81 -11.08 -23.55 10.09
N ALA A 82 -10.38 -23.55 8.95
CA ALA A 82 -9.13 -24.30 8.77
C ALA A 82 -8.01 -23.84 9.72
N ALA A 83 -8.04 -22.58 10.16
CA ALA A 83 -7.10 -22.03 11.14
C ALA A 83 -7.60 -22.19 12.61
N GLY A 84 -8.79 -22.75 12.83
CA GLY A 84 -9.36 -22.92 14.17
C GLY A 84 -9.74 -21.62 14.87
N VAL A 85 -10.02 -20.56 14.09
CA VAL A 85 -10.33 -19.23 14.64
C VAL A 85 -11.80 -19.14 15.02
N PRO A 86 -12.15 -18.77 16.27
CA PRO A 86 -13.53 -18.62 16.68
C PRO A 86 -14.22 -17.48 15.93
N LEU A 87 -15.50 -17.67 15.62
CA LEU A 87 -16.34 -16.70 14.93
C LEU A 87 -17.33 -16.07 15.91
N ALA A 88 -17.36 -14.74 15.96
CA ALA A 88 -18.33 -13.96 16.74
C ALA A 88 -19.20 -13.10 15.83
N LYS A 89 -20.52 -13.19 15.96
CA LYS A 89 -21.45 -12.30 15.27
C LYS A 89 -21.63 -11.02 16.08
N VAL A 90 -21.51 -9.86 15.44
CA VAL A 90 -21.56 -8.54 16.07
C VAL A 90 -22.38 -7.54 15.25
N THR A 91 -22.75 -6.44 15.87
CA THR A 91 -23.46 -5.32 15.22
C THR A 91 -22.53 -4.52 14.31
N ARG A 92 -23.12 -3.70 13.42
CA ARG A 92 -22.36 -2.76 12.59
C ARG A 92 -21.61 -1.73 13.45
N HIS A 93 -22.22 -1.28 14.54
CA HIS A 93 -21.60 -0.30 15.44
C HIS A 93 -20.32 -0.85 16.08
N GLU A 94 -20.35 -2.08 16.58
CA GLU A 94 -19.16 -2.74 17.14
C GLU A 94 -18.04 -2.90 16.09
N LEU A 95 -18.39 -3.29 14.86
CA LEU A 95 -17.39 -3.37 13.78
C LEU A 95 -16.80 -2.00 13.43
N ASN A 96 -17.63 -0.96 13.38
CA ASN A 96 -17.18 0.42 13.17
C ASN A 96 -16.21 0.86 14.27
N LEU A 97 -16.53 0.58 15.54
CA LEU A 97 -15.62 0.85 16.65
C LEU A 97 -14.29 0.09 16.47
N MET A 98 -14.34 -1.23 16.24
CA MET A 98 -13.15 -2.06 16.03
C MET A 98 -12.31 -1.60 14.83
N ALA A 99 -12.92 -1.15 13.74
CA ALA A 99 -12.26 -0.70 12.52
C ALA A 99 -11.94 0.81 12.51
N GLY A 100 -12.46 1.59 13.46
CA GLY A 100 -12.35 3.05 13.51
C GLY A 100 -13.02 3.71 12.33
N ASP A 101 -14.26 3.30 12.07
CA ASP A 101 -15.12 3.75 10.96
C ASP A 101 -14.52 3.54 9.56
N ARG A 102 -13.51 2.68 9.45
CA ARG A 102 -12.92 2.28 8.18
C ARG A 102 -13.76 1.19 7.50
N PRO A 103 -13.72 1.08 6.16
CA PRO A 103 -14.59 0.18 5.40
C PRO A 103 -14.24 -1.30 5.64
N HIS A 104 -14.81 -1.87 6.70
CA HIS A 104 -14.57 -3.24 7.16
C HIS A 104 -15.28 -4.32 6.33
N GLN A 105 -16.25 -3.94 5.49
CA GLN A 105 -16.99 -4.86 4.62
C GLN A 105 -17.69 -6.03 5.37
N GLY A 106 -17.96 -5.88 6.66
CA GLY A 106 -18.67 -6.84 7.50
C GLY A 106 -17.76 -7.87 8.18
N LEU A 107 -16.44 -7.70 8.07
CA LEU A 107 -15.45 -8.61 8.64
C LEU A 107 -14.32 -7.83 9.33
N VAL A 108 -14.01 -8.23 10.57
CA VAL A 108 -12.82 -7.80 11.31
C VAL A 108 -12.19 -9.03 11.94
N LEU A 109 -10.90 -9.23 11.71
CA LEU A 109 -10.08 -10.22 12.39
C LEU A 109 -9.26 -9.53 13.46
N ASP A 110 -9.45 -9.93 14.71
CA ASP A 110 -8.52 -9.59 15.79
C ASP A 110 -7.29 -10.49 15.67
N ALA A 111 -6.12 -9.90 15.47
CA ALA A 111 -4.86 -10.63 15.32
C ALA A 111 -3.67 -9.83 15.84
N THR A 112 -2.56 -10.51 16.14
CA THR A 112 -1.31 -9.83 16.51
C THR A 112 -0.83 -8.89 15.39
N PRO A 113 -0.05 -7.83 15.71
CA PRO A 113 0.54 -6.95 14.70
C PRO A 113 1.36 -7.70 13.64
N LEU A 114 1.40 -7.16 12.43
CA LEU A 114 2.23 -7.70 11.36
C LEU A 114 3.68 -7.25 11.52
N SER A 115 4.60 -8.20 11.55
CA SER A 115 6.04 -7.93 11.62
C SER A 115 6.69 -7.97 10.24
N TRP A 116 7.81 -7.25 10.09
CA TRP A 116 8.72 -7.41 8.96
C TRP A 116 9.17 -8.87 8.83
N ALA A 117 9.35 -9.36 7.60
CA ALA A 117 9.86 -10.71 7.35
C ALA A 117 11.30 -10.88 7.84
N ALA A 118 12.13 -9.85 7.66
CA ALA A 118 13.45 -9.74 8.28
C ALA A 118 13.75 -8.29 8.62
N THR A 119 14.49 -8.09 9.70
CA THR A 119 15.07 -6.79 10.06
C THR A 119 16.55 -6.78 9.72
N ASP A 120 17.06 -5.67 9.20
CA ASP A 120 18.44 -5.52 8.72
C ASP A 120 18.75 -6.36 7.48
N TRP A 121 17.83 -6.33 6.52
CA TRP A 121 17.94 -7.07 5.27
C TRP A 121 19.18 -6.69 4.47
N GLN A 122 19.80 -7.70 3.87
CA GLN A 122 20.92 -7.57 2.95
C GLN A 122 20.62 -8.38 1.69
N PHE A 123 20.98 -7.82 0.54
CA PHE A 123 20.83 -8.52 -0.72
C PHE A 123 21.98 -9.54 -0.88
N PRO A 124 21.68 -10.76 -1.38
CA PRO A 124 22.72 -11.71 -1.77
C PRO A 124 23.48 -11.22 -3.02
N PRO A 125 24.67 -11.78 -3.33
CA PRO A 125 25.38 -11.52 -4.58
C PRO A 125 24.50 -11.74 -5.82
N ALA A 126 24.57 -10.85 -6.81
CA ALA A 126 23.73 -10.92 -8.00
C ALA A 126 23.96 -12.20 -8.80
N GLU A 127 25.20 -12.72 -8.83
CA GLU A 127 25.52 -13.98 -9.48
C GLU A 127 24.81 -15.18 -8.82
N GLU A 128 24.67 -15.21 -7.49
CA GLU A 128 23.96 -16.26 -6.78
C GLU A 128 22.46 -16.22 -7.09
N VAL A 129 21.91 -15.01 -7.17
CA VAL A 129 20.50 -14.81 -7.53
C VAL A 129 20.24 -15.35 -8.93
N VAL A 130 21.06 -14.97 -9.91
CA VAL A 130 20.91 -15.39 -11.32
C VAL A 130 21.14 -16.90 -11.45
N ALA A 131 22.13 -17.47 -10.77
CA ALA A 131 22.40 -18.91 -10.79
C ALA A 131 21.24 -19.76 -10.22
N GLY A 132 20.44 -19.18 -9.32
CA GLY A 132 19.24 -19.81 -8.79
C GLY A 132 17.99 -19.71 -9.68
N GLN A 133 18.04 -18.97 -10.80
CA GLN A 133 16.90 -18.81 -11.69
C GLN A 133 16.86 -19.89 -12.78
N ALA A 134 15.64 -20.22 -13.22
CA ALA A 134 15.47 -21.09 -14.39
C ALA A 134 15.98 -20.41 -15.66
N GLU A 135 16.49 -21.20 -16.60
CA GLU A 135 16.95 -20.68 -17.89
C GLU A 135 15.84 -19.91 -18.61
N GLY A 136 16.15 -18.70 -19.10
CA GLY A 136 15.17 -17.81 -19.75
C GLY A 136 14.26 -17.02 -18.81
N GLN A 137 14.37 -17.20 -17.48
CA GLN A 137 13.63 -16.39 -16.52
C GLN A 137 14.22 -14.98 -16.44
N ALA A 138 13.35 -13.96 -16.40
CA ALA A 138 13.79 -12.58 -16.22
C ALA A 138 14.45 -12.37 -14.84
N PRO A 139 15.49 -11.52 -14.75
CA PRO A 139 16.09 -11.17 -13.46
C PRO A 139 15.07 -10.57 -12.48
N PRO A 140 15.21 -10.82 -11.17
CA PRO A 140 14.22 -10.37 -10.22
C PRO A 140 14.28 -8.86 -10.01
N VAL A 141 13.10 -8.27 -9.82
CA VAL A 141 12.95 -6.87 -9.45
C VAL A 141 12.51 -6.78 -8.00
N TRP A 142 13.20 -5.95 -7.23
CA TRP A 142 12.85 -5.57 -5.87
C TRP A 142 12.44 -4.11 -5.80
N VAL A 143 11.63 -3.78 -4.82
CA VAL A 143 11.22 -2.40 -4.55
C VAL A 143 11.79 -1.95 -3.20
N ALA A 144 12.46 -0.81 -3.17
CA ALA A 144 12.99 -0.18 -1.96
C ALA A 144 12.21 1.10 -1.64
N LEU A 145 11.66 1.20 -0.42
CA LEU A 145 10.88 2.36 0.04
C LEU A 145 11.66 3.13 1.09
N ASP A 146 12.01 4.38 0.77
CA ASP A 146 12.72 5.29 1.65
C ASP A 146 11.83 6.49 2.00
N GLU A 147 11.44 6.59 3.27
CA GLU A 147 10.60 7.67 3.81
C GLU A 147 9.20 7.78 3.19
N VAL A 148 8.60 6.64 2.83
CA VAL A 148 7.17 6.53 2.47
C VAL A 148 6.35 6.49 3.75
N VAL A 149 5.74 7.63 4.09
CA VAL A 149 5.10 7.86 5.40
C VAL A 149 3.60 7.63 5.41
N ASP A 150 2.95 7.66 4.25
CA ASP A 150 1.50 7.48 4.14
C ASP A 150 1.13 5.99 4.00
N PRO A 151 0.29 5.42 4.89
CA PRO A 151 -0.17 4.04 4.78
C PRO A 151 -0.91 3.72 3.47
N GLN A 152 -1.59 4.68 2.85
CA GLN A 152 -2.30 4.43 1.57
C GLN A 152 -1.29 4.23 0.44
N ASN A 153 -0.32 5.14 0.30
CA ASN A 153 0.75 5.00 -0.68
C ASN A 153 1.57 3.74 -0.45
N PHE A 154 1.95 3.46 0.81
CA PHE A 154 2.67 2.24 1.13
C PHE A 154 1.86 1.00 0.71
N GLY A 155 0.56 0.94 1.05
CA GLY A 155 -0.28 -0.17 0.64
C GLY A 155 -0.45 -0.30 -0.88
N ALA A 156 -0.66 0.80 -1.59
CA ALA A 156 -0.80 0.81 -3.04
C ALA A 156 0.48 0.32 -3.75
N ILE A 157 1.64 0.72 -3.26
CA ILE A 157 2.93 0.24 -3.73
C ILE A 157 3.10 -1.26 -3.47
N LEU A 158 2.77 -1.75 -2.27
CA LEU A 158 2.85 -3.18 -1.95
C LEU A 158 1.94 -4.01 -2.85
N ARG A 159 0.71 -3.55 -3.08
CA ARG A 159 -0.23 -4.21 -4.00
C ARG A 159 0.35 -4.28 -5.41
N SER A 160 0.89 -3.17 -5.89
CA SER A 160 1.47 -3.10 -7.23
C SER A 160 2.68 -4.01 -7.37
N ALA A 161 3.61 -3.94 -6.42
CA ALA A 161 4.80 -4.80 -6.39
C ALA A 161 4.41 -6.28 -6.41
N TRP A 162 3.43 -6.67 -5.59
CA TRP A 162 2.92 -8.05 -5.56
C TRP A 162 2.26 -8.47 -6.87
N CYS A 163 1.31 -7.68 -7.39
CA CYS A 163 0.60 -8.00 -8.64
C CYS A 163 1.51 -8.05 -9.86
N LEU A 164 2.60 -7.28 -9.86
CA LEU A 164 3.57 -7.22 -10.95
C LEU A 164 4.69 -8.26 -10.80
N GLY A 165 4.64 -9.10 -9.76
CA GLY A 165 5.62 -10.17 -9.56
C GLY A 165 7.00 -9.69 -9.12
N CYS A 166 7.08 -8.57 -8.40
CA CYS A 166 8.33 -8.19 -7.73
C CYS A 166 8.72 -9.27 -6.72
N ALA A 167 10.02 -9.59 -6.66
CA ALA A 167 10.54 -10.64 -5.80
C ALA A 167 10.48 -10.28 -4.30
N GLY A 168 10.48 -8.98 -3.97
CA GLY A 168 10.25 -8.52 -2.62
C GLY A 168 10.30 -7.01 -2.47
N VAL A 169 9.99 -6.57 -1.25
CA VAL A 169 10.00 -5.14 -0.87
C VAL A 169 10.91 -4.95 0.33
N VAL A 170 11.81 -3.99 0.27
CA VAL A 170 12.62 -3.54 1.40
C VAL A 170 12.21 -2.12 1.79
N VAL A 171 12.05 -1.86 3.08
CA VAL A 171 11.57 -0.57 3.60
C VAL A 171 12.59 -0.01 4.58
N ALA A 172 12.82 1.30 4.57
CA ALA A 172 13.62 1.92 5.61
C ALA A 172 12.96 1.69 6.98
N SER A 173 13.72 1.16 7.94
CA SER A 173 13.23 0.85 9.30
C SER A 173 12.80 2.08 10.11
N LYS A 174 13.20 3.27 9.66
CA LYS A 174 12.87 4.56 10.26
C LYS A 174 12.18 5.43 9.22
N ASN A 175 11.32 6.32 9.69
CA ASN A 175 10.65 7.34 8.87
C ASN A 175 9.74 6.76 7.76
N CYS A 176 9.38 5.48 7.81
CA CYS A 176 8.36 4.89 6.95
C CYS A 176 7.12 4.52 7.77
N ALA A 177 5.97 4.45 7.11
CA ALA A 177 4.75 3.94 7.69
C ALA A 177 4.95 2.50 8.21
N PRO A 178 4.47 2.16 9.41
CA PRO A 178 4.49 0.78 9.90
C PRO A 178 3.48 -0.10 9.13
N LEU A 179 3.70 -1.42 9.16
CA LEU A 179 2.77 -2.42 8.61
C LEU A 179 1.49 -2.54 9.45
N THR A 180 0.62 -1.56 9.31
CA THR A 180 -0.66 -1.48 10.05
C THR A 180 -1.80 -2.17 9.28
N PRO A 181 -2.97 -2.37 9.92
CA PRO A 181 -4.16 -2.81 9.21
C PRO A 181 -4.61 -1.86 8.09
N ALA A 182 -4.25 -0.57 8.18
CA ALA A 182 -4.48 0.40 7.10
C ALA A 182 -3.67 0.07 5.85
N VAL A 183 -2.38 -0.26 6.00
CA VAL A 183 -1.53 -0.73 4.88
C VAL A 183 -2.07 -2.04 4.31
N SER A 184 -2.53 -2.94 5.18
CA SER A 184 -3.13 -4.22 4.78
C SER A 184 -4.40 -4.01 3.96
N LYS A 185 -5.27 -3.07 4.36
CA LYS A 185 -6.44 -2.68 3.58
C LYS A 185 -6.07 -2.02 2.25
N ALA A 186 -5.22 -1.00 2.28
CA ALA A 186 -4.81 -0.25 1.09
C ALA A 186 -4.13 -1.15 0.05
N SER A 187 -3.40 -2.17 0.51
CA SER A 187 -2.76 -3.16 -0.36
C SER A 187 -3.67 -4.29 -0.85
N ALA A 188 -4.97 -4.25 -0.54
CA ALA A 188 -5.90 -5.36 -0.77
C ALA A 188 -5.39 -6.70 -0.20
N GLY A 189 -4.72 -6.66 0.95
CA GLY A 189 -4.15 -7.83 1.62
C GLY A 189 -2.79 -8.29 1.08
N ALA A 190 -2.17 -7.59 0.13
CA ALA A 190 -0.83 -7.95 -0.35
C ALA A 190 0.22 -7.83 0.75
N ALA A 191 0.08 -6.89 1.68
CA ALA A 191 0.99 -6.75 2.83
C ALA A 191 1.09 -8.03 3.68
N GLU A 192 0.00 -8.80 3.77
CA GLU A 192 -0.08 -10.02 4.57
C GLU A 192 0.73 -11.18 3.95
N VAL A 193 0.86 -11.21 2.62
CA VAL A 193 1.50 -12.31 1.87
C VAL A 193 2.86 -11.95 1.28
N ALA A 194 3.10 -10.67 0.98
CA ALA A 194 4.32 -10.22 0.33
C ALA A 194 5.52 -10.28 1.29
N PRO A 195 6.73 -10.66 0.80
CA PRO A 195 7.96 -10.59 1.57
C PRO A 195 8.38 -9.12 1.72
N VAL A 196 8.00 -8.51 2.84
CA VAL A 196 8.35 -7.13 3.20
C VAL A 196 9.42 -7.14 4.29
N HIS A 197 10.60 -6.63 3.95
CA HIS A 197 11.78 -6.60 4.82
C HIS A 197 12.10 -5.16 5.26
N ALA A 198 12.83 -5.01 6.35
CA ALA A 198 13.27 -3.71 6.85
C ALA A 198 14.79 -3.56 6.76
N ALA A 199 15.27 -2.41 6.27
CA ALA A 199 16.67 -2.01 6.24
C ALA A 199 16.98 -1.01 7.37
N LYS A 200 18.04 -1.24 8.16
CA LYS A 200 18.47 -0.28 9.20
C LYS A 200 18.98 1.03 8.60
N SER A 201 19.66 0.95 7.46
CA SER A 201 20.12 2.09 6.69
C SER A 201 19.92 1.80 5.21
N MET A 202 18.96 2.50 4.60
CA MET A 202 18.66 2.32 3.18
C MET A 202 19.90 2.59 2.32
N GLN A 203 20.59 3.72 2.57
CA GLN A 203 21.84 4.05 1.87
C GLN A 203 22.87 2.90 1.90
N ARG A 204 23.21 2.38 3.08
CA ARG A 204 24.23 1.32 3.19
C ARG A 204 23.78 0.02 2.53
N THR A 205 22.49 -0.31 2.65
CA THR A 205 21.90 -1.50 2.02
C THR A 205 22.01 -1.42 0.50
N LEU A 206 21.74 -0.26 -0.08
CA LEU A 206 21.86 -0.04 -1.53
C LEU A 206 23.32 -0.04 -2.00
N GLN A 207 24.22 0.61 -1.26
CA GLN A 207 25.66 0.60 -1.59
C GLN A 207 26.24 -0.82 -1.59
N ASP A 208 25.86 -1.63 -0.60
CA ASP A 208 26.23 -3.04 -0.54
C ASP A 208 25.64 -3.85 -1.70
N ALA A 209 24.37 -3.62 -2.04
CA ALA A 209 23.75 -4.26 -3.21
C ALA A 209 24.47 -3.93 -4.52
N VAL A 210 24.87 -2.67 -4.73
CA VAL A 210 25.67 -2.25 -5.90
C VAL A 210 27.02 -2.96 -5.92
N ALA A 211 27.72 -3.04 -4.78
CA ALA A 211 28.99 -3.76 -4.69
C ALA A 211 28.83 -5.26 -5.00
N LYS A 212 27.65 -5.82 -4.75
CA LYS A 212 27.23 -7.19 -5.06
C LYS A 212 26.64 -7.35 -6.47
N GLY A 213 26.76 -6.36 -7.34
CA GLY A 213 26.39 -6.46 -8.75
C GLY A 213 24.92 -6.14 -9.07
N TRP A 214 24.12 -5.68 -8.11
CA TRP A 214 22.74 -5.26 -8.36
C TRP A 214 22.69 -3.92 -9.11
N ALA A 215 21.70 -3.77 -9.97
CA ALA A 215 21.32 -2.46 -10.48
C ALA A 215 20.42 -1.75 -9.46
N VAL A 216 20.69 -0.47 -9.17
CA VAL A 216 19.88 0.34 -8.25
C VAL A 216 19.35 1.56 -8.97
N LEU A 217 18.05 1.57 -9.25
CA LEU A 217 17.39 2.61 -10.03
C LEU A 217 16.54 3.47 -9.12
N GLY A 218 16.88 4.74 -8.98
CA GLY A 218 16.09 5.69 -8.19
C GLY A 218 14.96 6.31 -9.02
N ALA A 219 13.72 6.25 -8.52
CA ALA A 219 12.61 6.99 -9.10
C ALA A 219 12.77 8.49 -8.83
N ALA A 220 12.83 9.30 -9.88
CA ALA A 220 12.94 10.75 -9.81
C ALA A 220 12.13 11.41 -10.93
N GLY A 221 11.50 12.55 -10.65
CA GLY A 221 10.68 13.29 -11.63
C GLY A 221 11.46 14.19 -12.58
N GLU A 222 12.79 14.28 -12.44
CA GLU A 222 13.61 15.19 -13.22
C GLU A 222 13.75 14.77 -14.69
N ALA A 223 13.95 15.75 -15.59
CA ALA A 223 14.01 15.48 -17.03
C ALA A 223 15.26 14.72 -17.48
N SER A 224 16.31 14.75 -16.68
CA SER A 224 17.53 13.97 -16.90
C SER A 224 17.37 12.49 -16.58
N ALA A 225 16.32 12.08 -15.87
CA ALA A 225 16.07 10.68 -15.56
C ALA A 225 15.59 9.92 -16.80
N ALA A 226 16.07 8.69 -16.95
CA ALA A 226 15.73 7.85 -18.09
C ALA A 226 14.24 7.44 -18.01
N ASP A 227 13.58 7.34 -19.17
CA ASP A 227 12.21 6.82 -19.22
C ASP A 227 12.21 5.35 -18.80
N ALA A 228 11.47 5.04 -17.74
CA ALA A 228 11.35 3.70 -17.18
C ALA A 228 10.93 2.67 -18.24
N ARG A 229 10.13 3.05 -19.25
CA ARG A 229 9.68 2.17 -20.34
C ARG A 229 10.82 1.68 -21.24
N THR A 230 11.94 2.40 -21.26
CA THR A 230 13.11 2.10 -22.09
C THR A 230 14.19 1.29 -21.36
N ILE A 231 14.02 1.07 -20.06
CA ILE A 231 15.00 0.38 -19.23
C ILE A 231 14.93 -1.13 -19.45
N LYS A 232 16.07 -1.70 -19.86
CA LYS A 232 16.26 -3.15 -19.90
C LYS A 232 16.71 -3.66 -18.52
N VAL A 233 15.98 -4.62 -17.97
CA VAL A 233 16.34 -5.33 -16.73
C VAL A 233 17.15 -6.57 -17.11
N ASP A 234 18.47 -6.46 -17.10
CA ASP A 234 19.41 -7.52 -17.48
C ASP A 234 20.10 -8.22 -16.31
N ARG A 235 19.89 -7.71 -15.10
CA ARG A 235 20.42 -8.24 -13.83
C ARG A 235 19.45 -7.97 -12.68
N PRO A 236 19.61 -8.60 -11.51
CA PRO A 236 18.83 -8.29 -10.32
C PRO A 236 18.79 -6.77 -10.07
N THR A 237 17.58 -6.22 -9.96
CA THR A 237 17.37 -4.77 -9.96
C THR A 237 16.54 -4.32 -8.76
N ILE A 238 16.94 -3.23 -8.13
CA ILE A 238 16.21 -2.56 -7.05
C ILE A 238 15.68 -1.24 -7.58
N LEU A 239 14.36 -1.08 -7.59
CA LEU A 239 13.70 0.18 -7.82
C LEU A 239 13.52 0.91 -6.49
N VAL A 240 14.16 2.06 -6.32
CA VAL A 240 14.09 2.87 -5.10
C VAL A 240 13.07 3.98 -5.26
N MET A 241 12.16 4.10 -4.31
CA MET A 241 11.13 5.13 -4.28
C MET A 241 11.25 5.90 -2.97
N GLY A 242 11.32 7.22 -3.12
CA GLY A 242 11.52 8.14 -2.00
C GLY A 242 10.21 8.61 -1.41
N ASN A 243 10.35 9.61 -0.53
CA ASN A 243 9.22 10.34 0.00
C ASN A 243 8.42 10.99 -1.14
N GLU A 244 7.11 11.07 -0.94
CA GLU A 244 6.19 11.71 -1.86
C GLU A 244 6.63 13.14 -2.18
N GLY A 245 6.73 14.01 -1.17
CA GLY A 245 7.05 15.42 -1.39
C GLY A 245 8.53 15.70 -1.66
N ALA A 246 9.42 15.13 -0.85
CA ALA A 246 10.85 15.42 -0.91
C ALA A 246 11.61 14.57 -1.96
N GLY A 247 11.00 13.49 -2.46
CA GLY A 247 11.66 12.53 -3.32
C GLY A 247 12.74 11.72 -2.60
N LEU A 248 13.76 11.30 -3.35
CA LEU A 248 14.89 10.55 -2.82
C LEU A 248 15.81 11.46 -1.99
N ARG A 249 16.15 11.02 -0.78
CA ARG A 249 17.19 11.67 0.03
C ARG A 249 18.52 11.69 -0.73
N THR A 250 19.30 12.77 -0.58
CA THR A 250 20.59 12.95 -1.26
C THR A 250 21.52 11.73 -1.17
N ASN A 251 21.62 11.13 0.02
CA ASN A 251 22.51 9.98 0.22
C ASN A 251 21.99 8.69 -0.44
N VAL A 252 20.67 8.49 -0.45
CA VAL A 252 20.03 7.34 -1.12
C VAL A 252 20.13 7.52 -2.63
N ARG A 253 19.87 8.73 -3.14
CA ARG A 253 20.08 9.09 -4.55
C ARG A 253 21.51 8.81 -5.01
N ARG A 254 22.52 9.18 -4.21
CA ARG A 254 23.94 8.91 -4.50
C ARG A 254 24.31 7.43 -4.50
N ALA A 255 23.52 6.57 -3.83
CA ALA A 255 23.72 5.13 -3.84
C ALA A 255 23.10 4.46 -5.08
N CYS A 256 22.20 5.15 -5.81
CA CYS A 256 21.63 4.65 -7.04
C CYS A 256 22.66 4.64 -8.17
N THR A 257 22.63 3.60 -9.01
CA THR A 257 23.43 3.48 -10.23
C THR A 257 22.82 4.23 -11.41
N GLY A 258 21.54 4.59 -11.31
CA GLY A 258 20.82 5.37 -12.31
C GLY A 258 19.51 5.94 -11.76
N LEU A 259 18.91 6.86 -12.52
CA LEU A 259 17.61 7.46 -12.19
C LEU A 259 16.61 7.20 -13.30
N VAL A 260 15.38 6.92 -12.91
CA VAL A 260 14.27 6.61 -13.82
C VAL A 260 13.06 7.48 -13.52
N ARG A 261 12.33 7.84 -14.57
CA ARG A 261 11.05 8.56 -14.48
C ARG A 261 9.98 7.82 -15.25
N VAL A 262 8.74 8.01 -14.85
CA VAL A 262 7.58 7.56 -15.61
C VAL A 262 6.99 8.77 -16.32
N GLU A 263 6.95 8.74 -17.65
CA GLU A 263 6.26 9.77 -18.41
C GLU A 263 4.75 9.52 -18.41
N MET A 264 3.99 10.51 -17.94
CA MET A 264 2.52 10.50 -17.98
C MET A 264 2.08 11.04 -19.35
N GLY A 265 1.42 10.21 -20.17
CA GLY A 265 0.81 10.68 -21.43
C GLY A 265 0.99 9.79 -22.67
N GLY A 266 1.80 8.74 -22.61
CA GLY A 266 1.88 7.71 -23.67
C GLY A 266 1.13 6.45 -23.23
N GLY A 267 0.25 5.91 -24.07
CA GLY A 267 -0.56 4.72 -23.74
C GLY A 267 0.29 3.58 -23.15
N PHE A 268 -0.16 3.02 -22.03
CA PHE A 268 0.45 1.89 -21.31
C PHE A 268 0.30 0.54 -22.05
N GLY A 269 0.48 0.52 -23.37
CA GLY A 269 0.16 -0.63 -24.25
C GLY A 269 1.36 -1.34 -24.87
N GLY A 270 2.60 -1.04 -24.48
CA GLY A 270 3.79 -1.65 -25.09
C GLY A 270 4.09 -3.05 -24.56
N ALA A 271 4.06 -4.05 -25.44
CA ALA A 271 4.60 -5.39 -25.17
C ALA A 271 6.13 -5.28 -24.94
N GLY A 272 6.57 -5.43 -23.69
CA GLY A 272 7.98 -5.29 -23.30
C GLY A 272 8.23 -4.49 -22.02
N MET A 273 7.18 -4.01 -21.34
CA MET A 273 7.33 -3.31 -20.07
C MET A 273 7.90 -4.26 -19.00
N GLY A 274 9.18 -4.11 -18.65
CA GLY A 274 9.82 -4.88 -17.59
C GLY A 274 9.22 -4.58 -16.21
N GLY A 275 9.41 -5.49 -15.25
CA GLY A 275 8.81 -5.37 -13.90
C GLY A 275 9.14 -4.05 -13.18
N ALA A 276 10.33 -3.49 -13.40
CA ALA A 276 10.73 -2.19 -12.83
C ALA A 276 9.95 -1.01 -13.43
N ALA A 277 9.67 -1.05 -14.73
CA ALA A 277 8.90 -0.01 -15.42
C ALA A 277 7.43 -0.04 -14.98
N ALA A 278 6.86 -1.25 -14.83
CA ALA A 278 5.51 -1.42 -14.33
C ALA A 278 5.40 -1.02 -12.84
N ALA A 279 6.39 -1.37 -12.01
CA ALA A 279 6.40 -1.00 -10.60
C ALA A 279 6.55 0.52 -10.42
N ALA A 280 7.42 1.16 -11.21
CA ALA A 280 7.55 2.61 -11.23
C ALA A 280 6.26 3.30 -11.70
N ALA A 281 5.63 2.78 -12.75
CA ALA A 281 4.36 3.30 -13.28
C ALA A 281 3.21 3.17 -12.30
N ALA A 282 3.13 2.05 -11.60
CA ALA A 282 2.11 1.81 -10.60
C ALA A 282 2.31 2.70 -9.37
N ALA A 283 3.56 2.95 -8.97
CA ALA A 283 3.87 3.92 -7.92
C ALA A 283 3.58 5.37 -8.33
N ALA A 284 3.86 5.74 -9.59
CA ALA A 284 3.49 7.06 -10.14
C ALA A 284 1.96 7.25 -10.16
N THR A 285 1.20 6.18 -10.46
CA THR A 285 -0.28 6.19 -10.42
C THR A 285 -0.81 6.26 -8.99
N ALA A 286 -0.17 5.56 -8.05
CA ALA A 286 -0.50 5.64 -6.62
C ALA A 286 -0.30 7.06 -6.07
N ALA A 287 0.80 7.73 -6.44
CA ALA A 287 1.06 9.12 -6.06
C ALA A 287 0.12 10.15 -6.73
N ALA A 288 -0.49 9.80 -7.87
CA ALA A 288 -1.41 10.67 -8.62
C ALA A 288 -2.88 10.57 -8.19
N THR A 289 -3.23 9.66 -7.27
CA THR A 289 -4.63 9.44 -6.87
C THR A 289 -4.85 9.86 -5.41
N PRO A 290 -5.36 11.07 -5.12
CA PRO A 290 -5.97 11.34 -3.83
C PRO A 290 -7.32 10.60 -3.77
N GLY A 291 -7.45 9.61 -2.87
CA GLY A 291 -8.75 9.24 -2.32
C GLY A 291 -9.81 8.62 -3.24
N ALA A 292 -9.47 7.96 -4.35
CA ALA A 292 -10.43 7.14 -5.10
C ALA A 292 -10.43 5.68 -4.61
N ALA A 293 -10.72 5.47 -3.32
CA ALA A 293 -11.11 4.16 -2.82
C ALA A 293 -12.64 4.09 -2.78
N GLU A 294 -13.23 3.50 -3.83
CA GLU A 294 -14.63 3.06 -3.91
C GLU A 294 -15.70 4.13 -3.60
N ALA A 295 -15.85 5.11 -4.49
CA ALA A 295 -17.16 5.69 -4.74
C ALA A 295 -17.81 4.92 -5.90
N ASP A 296 -18.60 3.89 -5.58
CA ASP A 296 -19.75 3.44 -6.38
C ASP A 296 -20.45 2.24 -5.74
N ALA A 297 -21.43 2.54 -4.87
CA ALA A 297 -22.74 1.88 -4.82
C ALA A 297 -23.58 2.47 -3.66
N ASP A 298 -23.89 3.75 -3.73
CA ASP A 298 -25.06 4.33 -3.05
C ASP A 298 -25.48 5.58 -3.82
N ALA A 299 -26.30 5.38 -4.84
CA ALA A 299 -27.11 6.42 -5.46
C ALA A 299 -28.34 5.77 -6.09
N ASP A 300 -29.44 5.76 -5.33
CA ASP A 300 -30.78 5.63 -5.90
C ASP A 300 -31.36 7.02 -6.19
N ALA A 301 -32.11 7.07 -7.29
CA ALA A 301 -33.08 8.06 -7.73
C ALA A 301 -32.65 9.52 -8.03
N GLY A 302 -32.66 9.85 -9.34
CA GLY A 302 -33.33 11.07 -9.81
C GLY A 302 -32.58 11.95 -10.82
N GLY A 303 -33.14 12.07 -12.03
CA GLY A 303 -33.10 13.33 -12.79
C GLY A 303 -32.11 13.43 -13.95
N ALA A 304 -32.63 13.24 -15.17
CA ALA A 304 -31.95 13.53 -16.43
C ALA A 304 -31.68 15.03 -16.63
N LYS A 305 -30.50 15.39 -17.16
CA LYS A 305 -30.37 16.42 -18.21
C LYS A 305 -29.04 16.36 -18.96
N ARG A 306 -29.15 16.27 -20.29
CA ARG A 306 -28.07 16.44 -21.28
C ARG A 306 -27.63 17.91 -21.36
N MET A 307 -26.34 18.18 -21.60
CA MET A 307 -25.89 19.23 -22.53
C MET A 307 -24.43 19.05 -22.98
N ARG A 308 -24.18 19.44 -24.24
CA ARG A 308 -22.92 19.35 -25.01
C ARG A 308 -22.08 20.63 -24.88
N GLY A 309 -20.80 20.51 -25.20
CA GLY A 309 -19.84 21.59 -25.53
C GLY A 309 -18.65 21.56 -24.59
N GLY A 310 -17.38 21.66 -24.96
CA GLY A 310 -16.74 22.08 -26.20
C GLY A 310 -15.42 22.77 -25.81
N ASN A 311 -14.30 22.11 -26.10
CA ASN A 311 -12.94 22.64 -26.33
C ASN A 311 -12.28 23.64 -25.33
N SER A 312 -11.15 23.25 -24.74
CA SER A 312 -9.81 23.88 -24.83
C SER A 312 -8.95 23.54 -23.61
N GLN A 313 -7.78 22.93 -23.86
CA GLN A 313 -6.75 22.63 -22.87
C GLN A 313 -6.01 23.92 -22.45
N PRO A 314 -5.51 23.97 -21.21
CA PRO A 314 -4.17 24.43 -20.96
C PRO A 314 -3.30 23.30 -20.39
N GLY A 315 -2.03 23.29 -20.81
CA GLY A 315 -1.02 22.31 -20.42
C GLY A 315 -0.79 22.28 -18.92
N VAL A 316 -0.61 21.07 -18.39
CA VAL A 316 -0.31 20.83 -16.98
C VAL A 316 1.15 20.41 -16.90
N ASP A 317 1.95 21.28 -16.29
CA ASP A 317 3.36 21.08 -16.01
C ASP A 317 3.57 19.89 -15.06
N SER A 318 4.70 19.22 -15.29
CA SER A 318 5.22 18.03 -14.57
C SER A 318 5.18 18.18 -13.05
N LEU A 319 4.50 17.23 -12.38
CA LEU A 319 4.25 17.23 -10.94
C LEU A 319 5.46 16.77 -10.11
N ASN A 320 5.93 17.67 -9.24
CA ASN A 320 6.26 17.31 -7.86
C ASN A 320 4.99 16.80 -7.16
N VAL A 321 5.12 15.86 -6.24
CA VAL A 321 3.96 15.29 -5.54
C VAL A 321 3.28 16.35 -4.68
N SER A 322 2.12 16.83 -5.13
CA SER A 322 1.06 17.39 -4.30
C SER A 322 -0.16 17.72 -5.15
N VAL A 323 -1.30 17.18 -4.74
CA VAL A 323 -2.68 17.70 -4.85
C VAL A 323 -3.08 18.27 -6.22
N ALA A 324 -3.94 17.54 -6.92
CA ALA A 324 -4.92 18.14 -7.82
C ALA A 324 -6.25 17.38 -7.72
N THR A 325 -7.29 18.15 -7.41
CA THR A 325 -8.73 17.86 -7.40
C THR A 325 -9.26 17.35 -8.73
#